data_AF-A0A430F4L7-F1
#
_entry.id   AF-A0A430F4L7-F1
#
_cell.length_a   1.000
_cell.length_b   1.000
_cell.length_c   1.000
_cell.angle_alpha   90.00
_cell.angle_beta   90.00
_cell.angle_gamma   90.00
#
_symmetry.space_group_name_H-M   'P 1'
#
loop_
_entity.id
_entity.type
_entity.pdbx_description
1 polymer ?
#
loop_
_entity_poly.entity_id
_entity_poly.type
_entity_poly.pdbx_seq_one_letter_code
_entity_poly.pdbx_strand_id
1 'polypeptide(L)'
;MVERRNLILNPLPHSSGPMVWHANGLASAQIQTDSIRLESDGSESNAFAWTQMTVPAGDWVFAAYLEGSSTGGLISYDQRVLCVTTAETAWRLNGSIAYKQLGARYACAFHLDADGYINLRLYSHSAAGCAVRYRDLLLCSLDDWHALRAMTPPVDYFDGGRVTNRDAVFEQLTPIS
;
A
#
# COMPACT_ATOMS: atom_id res chain seq x y z
N MET A 1 -9.86 -16.36 -18.98
CA MET A 1 -9.43 -16.80 -17.63
C MET A 1 -8.76 -15.58 -17.01
N VAL A 2 -9.39 -14.94 -16.03
CA VAL A 2 -8.82 -13.76 -15.37
C VAL A 2 -7.67 -14.28 -14.51
N GLU A 3 -6.44 -13.90 -14.86
CA GLU A 3 -5.28 -14.33 -14.11
C GLU A 3 -5.09 -13.42 -12.90
N ARG A 4 -5.66 -13.82 -11.76
CA ARG A 4 -5.53 -13.11 -10.50
C ARG A 4 -4.07 -13.21 -10.04
N ARG A 5 -3.28 -12.18 -10.31
CA ARG A 5 -1.89 -12.07 -9.84
C ARG A 5 -1.77 -10.91 -8.86
N ASN A 6 -1.33 -11.21 -7.64
CA ASN A 6 -0.81 -10.19 -6.75
C ASN A 6 0.63 -9.89 -7.17
N LEU A 7 0.88 -8.68 -7.68
CA LEU A 7 2.20 -8.25 -8.10
C LEU A 7 3.10 -7.88 -6.92
N ILE A 8 2.52 -7.69 -5.74
CA ILE A 8 3.25 -7.57 -4.48
C ILE A 8 3.16 -8.90 -3.74
N LEU A 9 4.08 -9.80 -4.05
CA LEU A 9 4.27 -10.97 -3.21
C LEU A 9 5.00 -10.51 -1.94
N ASN A 10 4.36 -10.75 -0.78
CA ASN A 10 4.81 -10.54 0.60
C ASN A 10 6.26 -10.00 0.78
N PRO A 11 6.51 -8.89 1.52
CA PRO A 11 7.85 -8.33 1.69
C PRO A 11 8.89 -9.27 2.36
N LEU A 12 8.47 -10.43 2.89
CA LEU A 12 9.38 -11.48 3.36
C LEU A 12 9.10 -12.85 2.70
N PRO A 13 10.01 -13.35 1.85
CA PRO A 13 9.86 -14.58 1.09
C PRO A 13 10.23 -15.79 1.95
N HIS A 14 9.24 -16.48 2.51
CA HIS A 14 9.47 -17.91 2.70
C HIS A 14 9.42 -18.70 1.38
N SER A 15 9.20 -18.05 0.22
CA SER A 15 9.32 -18.69 -1.10
C SER A 15 9.32 -17.78 -2.38
N SER A 16 9.85 -16.54 -2.38
CA SER A 16 10.53 -15.89 -3.56
C SER A 16 10.72 -14.36 -3.47
N GLY A 17 12.00 -13.90 -3.43
CA GLY A 17 12.47 -12.57 -3.87
C GLY A 17 12.24 -11.35 -2.95
N PRO A 18 13.24 -10.46 -2.73
CA PRO A 18 13.07 -9.29 -1.87
C PRO A 18 12.53 -8.09 -2.65
N MET A 19 11.23 -7.79 -2.52
CA MET A 19 10.75 -6.45 -2.82
C MET A 19 11.36 -5.50 -1.78
N VAL A 20 12.26 -4.61 -2.22
CA VAL A 20 13.00 -3.72 -1.31
C VAL A 20 12.19 -2.45 -1.09
N TRP A 21 11.95 -2.14 0.19
CA TRP A 21 11.34 -0.88 0.61
C TRP A 21 12.42 0.07 1.13
N HIS A 22 12.46 1.26 0.55
CA HIS A 22 13.42 2.30 0.86
C HIS A 22 12.72 3.39 1.69
N ALA A 23 13.27 3.75 2.83
CA ALA A 23 12.78 4.89 3.57
C ALA A 23 13.30 6.20 2.95
N ASN A 24 12.50 7.26 3.02
CA ASN A 24 12.84 8.57 2.44
C ASN A 24 13.80 9.42 3.29
N GLY A 25 14.41 8.85 4.33
CA GLY A 25 15.29 9.55 5.28
C GLY A 25 14.58 10.23 6.44
N LEU A 26 13.24 10.34 6.39
CA LEU A 26 12.40 10.88 7.48
C LEU A 26 11.62 9.78 8.21
N ALA A 27 11.55 8.59 7.61
CA ALA A 27 11.10 7.36 8.24
C ALA A 27 12.29 6.40 8.40
N SER A 28 12.16 5.47 9.34
CA SER A 28 12.84 4.17 9.28
C SER A 28 11.86 3.12 8.75
N ALA A 29 12.36 2.20 7.93
CA ALA A 29 11.59 1.06 7.43
C ALA A 29 12.27 -0.23 7.88
N GLN A 30 11.55 -1.05 8.63
CA GLN A 30 12.01 -2.34 9.12
C GLN A 30 11.10 -3.44 8.56
N ILE A 31 11.69 -4.34 7.78
CA ILE A 31 10.99 -5.52 7.27
C ILE A 31 10.89 -6.55 8.40
N GLN A 32 9.67 -6.94 8.76
CA GLN A 32 9.33 -7.94 9.78
C GLN A 32 8.65 -9.14 9.10
N THR A 33 8.62 -10.30 9.76
CA THR A 33 8.15 -11.60 9.22
C THR A 33 6.91 -11.54 8.33
N ASP A 34 5.95 -10.68 8.65
CA ASP A 34 4.65 -10.57 8.00
C ASP A 34 4.20 -9.12 7.77
N SER A 35 5.12 -8.16 7.95
CA SER A 35 4.78 -6.74 7.94
C SER A 35 5.98 -5.84 7.63
N ILE A 36 5.67 -4.61 7.23
CA ILE A 36 6.64 -3.53 7.13
C ILE A 36 6.35 -2.56 8.27
N ARG A 37 7.27 -2.48 9.23
CA ARG A 37 7.17 -1.49 10.31
C ARG A 37 7.81 -0.19 9.85
N LEU A 38 7.02 0.88 9.85
CA LEU A 38 7.49 2.23 9.59
C LEU A 38 7.41 3.07 10.86
N GLU A 39 8.47 3.80 11.15
CA GLU A 39 8.55 4.72 12.29
C GLU A 39 9.14 6.05 11.84
N SER A 40 8.51 7.15 12.23
CA SER A 40 8.95 8.51 11.88
C SER A 40 10.03 9.03 12.81
N ASP A 41 10.91 9.85 12.27
CA ASP A 41 11.91 10.62 13.03
C ASP A 41 11.30 11.80 13.81
N GLY A 42 10.03 12.13 13.56
CA GLY A 42 9.29 13.23 14.18
C GLY A 42 9.53 14.61 13.59
N SER A 43 10.12 14.71 12.40
CA SER A 43 10.43 15.96 11.70
C SER A 43 9.20 16.73 11.16
N GLU A 44 7.98 16.36 11.57
CA GLU A 44 6.69 16.90 11.10
C GLU A 44 6.49 16.87 9.57
N SER A 45 7.34 16.12 8.87
CA SER A 45 7.35 16.02 7.42
C SER A 45 6.71 14.70 6.97
N ASN A 46 6.43 14.61 5.67
CA ASN A 46 5.87 13.39 5.07
C ASN A 46 6.92 12.26 5.08
N ALA A 47 6.99 11.54 6.19
CA ALA A 47 7.83 10.36 6.38
C ALA A 47 7.17 9.14 5.72
N PHE A 48 7.89 8.46 4.83
CA PHE A 48 7.36 7.32 4.08
C PHE A 48 8.46 6.33 3.67
N ALA A 49 8.03 5.10 3.42
CA ALA A 49 8.81 4.12 2.68
C ALA A 49 8.22 3.93 1.29
N TRP A 50 9.07 3.61 0.32
CA TRP A 50 8.65 3.41 -1.05
C TRP A 50 9.34 2.21 -1.69
N THR A 51 8.69 1.67 -2.71
CA THR A 51 9.27 0.71 -3.64
C THR A 51 8.84 1.08 -5.05
N GLN A 52 9.62 0.68 -6.04
CA GLN A 52 9.39 1.01 -7.45
C GLN A 52 9.31 -0.25 -8.29
N MET A 53 8.38 -0.24 -9.25
CA MET A 53 8.25 -1.28 -10.24
C MET A 53 7.66 -0.76 -11.55
N THR A 54 7.71 -1.56 -12.60
CA THR A 54 7.04 -1.29 -13.88
C THR A 54 5.80 -2.14 -13.98
N VAL A 55 4.68 -1.55 -14.40
CA VAL A 55 3.45 -2.28 -14.72
C VAL A 55 2.91 -1.85 -16.09
N PRO A 56 2.15 -2.72 -16.79
CA PRO A 56 1.49 -2.35 -18.04
C PRO A 56 0.49 -1.20 -17.88
N ALA A 57 0.15 -0.56 -19.00
CA ALA A 57 -0.97 0.38 -19.09
C ALA A 57 -2.28 -0.25 -18.57
N GLY A 58 -3.15 0.56 -17.97
CA GLY A 58 -4.47 0.14 -17.50
C GLY A 58 -4.81 0.62 -16.09
N ASP A 59 -5.89 0.04 -15.55
CA ASP A 59 -6.44 0.37 -14.23
C ASP A 59 -5.96 -0.61 -13.16
N TRP A 60 -5.41 -0.07 -12.08
CA TRP A 60 -4.74 -0.81 -11.03
C TRP A 60 -5.23 -0.40 -9.65
N VAL A 61 -5.11 -1.31 -8.68
CA VAL A 61 -5.40 -1.06 -7.26
C VAL A 61 -4.18 -1.40 -6.43
N PHE A 62 -3.73 -0.43 -5.62
CA PHE A 62 -2.74 -0.66 -4.57
C PHE A 62 -3.45 -0.68 -3.21
N ALA A 63 -3.26 -1.77 -2.47
CA ALA A 63 -3.90 -1.98 -1.17
C ALA A 63 -2.93 -2.51 -0.10
N ALA A 64 -3.18 -2.12 1.14
CA ALA A 64 -2.43 -2.57 2.31
C ALA A 64 -3.34 -2.66 3.54
N TYR A 65 -3.03 -3.58 4.45
CA TYR A 65 -3.67 -3.62 5.76
C TYR A 65 -2.81 -2.87 6.77
N LEU A 66 -3.39 -1.93 7.49
CA LEU A 66 -2.69 -1.07 8.44
C LEU A 66 -2.94 -1.54 9.88
N GLU A 67 -1.87 -1.95 10.55
CA GLU A 67 -1.82 -2.30 11.98
C GLU A 67 -0.90 -1.33 12.73
N GLY A 68 -0.98 -1.29 14.06
CA GLY A 68 -0.02 -0.54 14.86
C GLY A 68 -0.53 -0.20 16.25
N SER A 69 0.33 0.46 17.01
CA SER A 69 -0.03 1.13 18.27
C SER A 69 0.09 2.63 18.02
N SER A 70 -0.98 3.27 17.54
CA SER A 70 -1.01 4.73 17.50
C SER A 70 -1.37 5.22 18.89
N THR A 71 -0.44 5.88 19.58
CA THR A 71 -0.76 6.75 20.73
C THR A 71 -0.97 8.20 20.30
N GLY A 72 -0.51 8.59 19.11
CA GLY A 72 -0.76 9.88 18.47
C GLY A 72 -1.64 9.71 17.23
N GLY A 73 -2.25 10.80 16.74
CA GLY A 73 -3.00 10.79 15.49
C GLY A 73 -2.15 11.15 14.27
N LEU A 74 -2.72 10.88 13.09
CA LEU A 74 -2.24 11.18 11.73
C LEU A 74 -1.04 10.34 11.24
N ILE A 75 -1.31 9.51 10.22
CA ILE A 75 -0.34 8.64 9.53
C ILE A 75 0.54 9.43 8.54
N SER A 76 0.22 10.68 8.23
CA SER A 76 1.12 11.62 7.55
C SER A 76 0.61 13.05 7.77
N TYR A 77 1.41 14.06 7.43
CA TYR A 77 0.96 15.46 7.47
C TYR A 77 -0.32 15.67 6.65
N ASP A 78 -0.35 15.10 5.45
CA ASP A 78 -1.51 15.13 4.56
C ASP A 78 -2.56 14.04 4.86
N GLN A 79 -2.49 13.40 6.03
CA GLN A 79 -3.37 12.34 6.48
C GLN A 79 -3.44 11.13 5.51
N ARG A 80 -2.37 10.81 4.79
CA ARG A 80 -2.34 9.68 3.84
C ARG A 80 -1.85 8.40 4.50
N VAL A 81 -2.41 7.27 4.05
CA VAL A 81 -1.93 5.94 4.43
C VAL A 81 -0.98 5.39 3.38
N LEU A 82 -1.46 5.36 2.14
CA LEU A 82 -0.68 4.92 1.00
C LEU A 82 -0.96 5.80 -0.21
N CYS A 83 0.00 5.83 -1.13
CA CYS A 83 -0.19 6.48 -2.43
C CYS A 83 0.63 5.81 -3.52
N VAL A 84 0.26 6.12 -4.75
CA VAL A 84 0.95 5.75 -5.97
C VAL A 84 1.35 7.03 -6.69
N THR A 85 2.60 7.10 -7.14
CA THR A 85 3.13 8.19 -7.97
C THR A 85 3.83 7.59 -9.19
N THR A 86 3.85 8.30 -10.31
CA THR A 86 4.56 7.88 -11.53
C THR A 86 5.82 8.73 -11.75
N ALA A 87 6.66 8.32 -12.70
CA ALA A 87 7.85 9.08 -13.09
C ALA A 87 7.54 10.49 -13.62
N GLU A 88 6.31 10.75 -14.05
CA GLU A 88 5.93 12.01 -14.70
C GLU A 88 5.84 13.20 -13.74
N THR A 89 5.77 12.99 -12.42
CA THR A 89 6.10 14.00 -11.40
C THR A 89 6.11 13.35 -10.02
N ALA A 90 7.19 13.50 -9.26
CA ALA A 90 7.28 12.99 -7.88
C ALA A 90 6.21 13.54 -6.91
N TRP A 91 5.47 14.56 -7.35
CA TRP A 91 4.43 15.30 -6.61
C TRP A 91 3.00 14.98 -7.03
N ARG A 92 2.76 14.45 -8.25
CA ARG A 92 1.39 14.06 -8.64
C ARG A 92 1.07 12.69 -8.08
N LEU A 93 -0.05 12.63 -7.36
CA LEU A 93 -0.59 11.40 -6.85
C LEU A 93 -1.45 10.80 -7.95
N ASN A 94 -1.02 9.66 -8.50
CA ASN A 94 -1.82 8.87 -9.44
C ASN A 94 -2.94 8.11 -8.69
N GLY A 95 -2.73 7.85 -7.40
CA GLY A 95 -3.73 7.32 -6.48
C GLY A 95 -3.32 7.58 -5.04
N SER A 96 -4.28 7.84 -4.15
CA SER A 96 -4.01 7.93 -2.71
C SER A 96 -5.26 7.63 -1.89
N ILE A 97 -5.07 7.33 -0.62
CA ILE A 97 -6.18 7.21 0.32
C ILE A 97 -5.84 7.79 1.70
N ALA A 98 -6.80 8.52 2.25
CA ALA A 98 -6.69 9.15 3.55
C ALA A 98 -6.90 8.15 4.70
N TYR A 99 -6.19 8.38 5.80
CA TYR A 99 -6.30 7.63 7.03
C TYR A 99 -7.65 7.82 7.70
N LYS A 100 -8.18 6.73 8.26
CA LYS A 100 -9.43 6.71 9.03
C LYS A 100 -9.22 6.09 10.41
N GLN A 101 -8.67 4.89 10.45
CA GLN A 101 -8.40 4.12 11.67
C GLN A 101 -7.33 3.03 11.46
N LEU A 102 -6.82 2.47 12.56
CA LEU A 102 -6.02 1.24 12.53
C LEU A 102 -6.92 0.01 12.40
N GLY A 103 -6.31 -1.13 12.06
CA GLY A 103 -7.02 -2.41 11.95
C GLY A 103 -7.94 -2.47 10.74
N ALA A 104 -7.55 -1.79 9.65
CA ALA A 104 -8.35 -1.72 8.44
C ALA A 104 -7.49 -1.86 7.18
N ARG A 105 -8.14 -2.34 6.13
CA ARG A 105 -7.61 -2.38 4.76
C ARG A 105 -7.78 -0.99 4.13
N TYR A 106 -6.75 -0.53 3.45
CA TYR A 106 -6.76 0.70 2.65
C TYR A 106 -6.45 0.34 1.21
N ALA A 107 -7.20 0.90 0.27
CA ALA A 107 -7.00 0.69 -1.16
C ALA A 107 -7.18 1.99 -1.94
N CYS A 108 -6.29 2.26 -2.90
CA CYS A 108 -6.50 3.32 -3.89
C CYS A 108 -6.35 2.77 -5.31
N ALA A 109 -7.23 3.20 -6.20
CA ALA A 109 -7.09 2.94 -7.63
C ALA A 109 -6.25 4.01 -8.32
N PHE A 110 -5.65 3.64 -9.44
CA PHE A 110 -4.93 4.56 -10.33
C PHE A 110 -4.96 4.03 -11.78
N HIS A 111 -4.82 4.95 -12.73
CA HIS A 111 -4.75 4.67 -14.17
C HIS A 111 -3.34 4.95 -14.71
N LEU A 112 -2.92 4.18 -15.71
CA LEU A 112 -1.74 4.45 -16.53
C LEU A 112 -2.11 4.39 -18.02
N ASP A 113 -1.87 5.49 -18.74
CA ASP A 113 -2.12 5.58 -20.18
C ASP A 113 -1.16 4.71 -21.01
N ALA A 114 0.01 4.38 -20.45
CA ALA A 114 1.05 3.59 -21.09
C ALA A 114 1.79 2.74 -20.05
N ASP A 115 2.49 1.70 -20.51
CA ASP A 115 3.41 0.92 -19.69
C ASP A 115 4.40 1.85 -18.99
N GLY A 116 4.53 1.74 -17.67
CA GLY A 116 5.18 2.79 -16.91
C GLY A 116 5.68 2.37 -15.55
N TYR A 117 6.61 3.18 -15.04
CA TYR A 117 7.12 3.06 -13.68
C TYR A 117 6.15 3.68 -12.68
N ILE A 118 5.87 2.92 -11.63
CA ILE A 118 5.12 3.38 -10.46
C ILE A 118 6.02 3.32 -9.22
N ASN A 119 5.83 4.29 -8.33
CA ASN A 119 6.35 4.28 -6.98
C ASN A 119 5.18 4.10 -6.03
N LEU A 120 5.19 2.99 -5.31
CA LEU A 120 4.25 2.70 -4.23
C LEU A 120 4.81 3.29 -2.95
N ARG A 121 4.05 4.10 -2.24
CA ARG A 121 4.48 4.71 -0.97
C ARG A 121 3.56 4.32 0.17
N LEU A 122 4.18 4.00 1.30
CA LEU A 122 3.53 3.71 2.58
C LEU A 122 3.97 4.78 3.57
N TYR A 123 3.03 5.47 4.19
CA TYR A 123 3.33 6.58 5.09
C TYR A 123 3.49 6.12 6.54
N SER A 124 4.43 6.73 7.25
CA SER A 124 4.62 6.54 8.69
C SER A 124 3.97 7.67 9.48
N HIS A 125 3.55 7.36 10.69
CA HIS A 125 2.99 8.32 11.63
C HIS A 125 3.73 9.66 11.69
N SER A 126 3.02 10.78 11.81
CA SER A 126 3.64 12.12 11.85
C SER A 126 4.54 12.36 13.08
N ALA A 127 4.10 11.91 14.26
CA ALA A 127 4.84 12.05 15.51
C ALA A 127 6.05 11.09 15.66
N ALA A 128 7.14 11.60 16.25
CA ALA A 128 8.34 10.83 16.63
C ALA A 128 8.01 9.59 17.46
N GLY A 129 8.73 8.48 17.20
CA GLY A 129 8.63 7.25 17.97
C GLY A 129 7.33 6.47 17.78
N CYS A 130 6.37 7.03 17.02
CA CYS A 130 5.15 6.33 16.65
C CYS A 130 5.41 5.44 15.43
N ALA A 131 4.93 4.20 15.51
CA ALA A 131 5.14 3.23 14.45
C ALA A 131 3.83 2.59 13.98
N VAL A 132 3.77 2.35 12.68
CA VAL A 132 2.73 1.57 12.02
C VAL A 132 3.32 0.36 11.33
N ARG A 133 2.49 -0.65 11.12
CA ARG A 133 2.82 -1.87 10.41
C ARG A 133 1.90 -2.04 9.21
N TYR A 134 2.48 -2.24 8.04
CA TYR A 134 1.74 -2.57 6.84
C TYR A 134 1.82 -4.07 6.58
N ARG A 135 0.68 -4.69 6.31
CA ARG A 135 0.54 -6.13 6.05
C ARG A 135 -0.24 -6.39 4.78
N ASP A 136 -0.16 -7.63 4.32
CA ASP A 136 -1.04 -8.19 3.29
C ASP A 136 -1.03 -7.30 2.02
N LEU A 137 0.12 -6.72 1.65
CA LEU A 137 0.23 -5.76 0.54
C LEU A 137 -0.23 -6.41 -0.78
N LEU A 138 -1.02 -5.66 -1.56
CA LEU A 138 -1.60 -6.13 -2.81
C LEU A 138 -1.48 -5.06 -3.89
N LEU A 139 -0.99 -5.47 -5.05
CA LEU A 139 -1.14 -4.72 -6.30
C LEU A 139 -1.76 -5.66 -7.33
N CYS A 140 -2.93 -5.32 -7.82
CA CYS A 140 -3.62 -6.09 -8.86
C CYS A 140 -4.38 -5.16 -9.80
N SER A 141 -4.89 -5.70 -10.90
CA SER A 141 -5.79 -4.95 -11.78
C SER A 141 -7.07 -4.57 -11.03
N LEU A 142 -7.74 -3.50 -11.48
CA LEU A 142 -9.04 -3.10 -10.92
C LEU A 142 -10.09 -4.22 -11.07
N ASP A 143 -10.08 -4.92 -12.20
CA ASP A 143 -10.94 -6.09 -12.44
C ASP A 143 -10.68 -7.22 -11.45
N ASP A 144 -9.41 -7.53 -11.17
CA ASP A 144 -9.04 -8.52 -10.15
C ASP A 144 -9.51 -8.10 -8.77
N TRP A 145 -9.35 -6.83 -8.41
CA TRP A 145 -9.83 -6.29 -7.14
C TRP A 145 -11.34 -6.52 -6.98
N HIS A 146 -12.13 -6.13 -7.99
CA HIS A 146 -13.57 -6.37 -7.97
C HIS A 146 -13.91 -7.86 -7.93
N ALA A 147 -13.19 -8.71 -8.67
CA ALA A 147 -13.42 -10.15 -8.68
C ALA A 147 -13.12 -10.82 -7.32
N LEU A 148 -12.14 -10.32 -6.56
CA LEU A 148 -11.82 -10.78 -5.21
C LEU A 148 -12.89 -10.34 -4.20
N ARG A 149 -13.37 -9.09 -4.31
CA ARG A 149 -14.41 -8.54 -3.43
C ARG A 149 -15.79 -9.16 -3.67
N ALA A 150 -16.04 -9.68 -4.88
CA ALA A 150 -17.25 -10.42 -5.22
C ALA A 150 -17.26 -11.87 -4.71
N MET A 151 -16.16 -12.38 -4.15
CA MET A 151 -16.12 -13.74 -3.57
C MET A 151 -16.94 -13.82 -2.28
N THR A 152 -17.30 -15.04 -1.86
CA THR A 152 -17.97 -15.31 -0.58
C THR A 152 -17.16 -16.31 0.25
N PRO A 153 -16.49 -15.88 1.33
CA PRO A 153 -16.38 -14.48 1.79
C PRO A 153 -15.51 -13.62 0.84
N PRO A 154 -15.65 -12.28 0.87
CA PRO A 154 -14.79 -11.38 0.11
C PRO A 154 -13.32 -11.59 0.46
N VAL A 155 -12.46 -11.56 -0.56
CA VAL A 155 -11.01 -11.71 -0.39
C VAL A 155 -10.33 -10.34 -0.47
N ASP A 156 -9.47 -10.04 0.50
CA ASP A 156 -8.72 -8.77 0.57
C ASP A 156 -7.26 -8.89 0.14
N TYR A 157 -6.71 -10.09 0.26
CA TYR A 157 -5.33 -10.41 -0.09
C TYR A 157 -5.19 -11.89 -0.39
N PHE A 158 -4.27 -12.18 -1.30
CA PHE A 158 -3.82 -13.51 -1.63
C PHE A 158 -2.34 -13.47 -2.07
N ASP A 159 -1.60 -14.55 -1.82
CA ASP A 159 -0.23 -14.77 -2.33
C ASP A 159 -0.03 -16.19 -2.90
N GLY A 160 -1.13 -16.89 -3.18
CA GLY A 160 -1.13 -18.26 -3.68
C GLY A 160 -1.08 -19.34 -2.58
N GLY A 161 -0.64 -19.00 -1.36
CA GLY A 161 -0.64 -19.92 -0.21
C GLY A 161 -1.50 -19.45 0.97
N ARG A 162 -1.70 -18.15 1.09
CA ARG A 162 -2.50 -17.48 2.12
C ARG A 162 -3.56 -16.61 1.47
N VAL A 163 -4.74 -16.60 2.08
CA VAL A 163 -5.87 -15.74 1.74
C VAL A 163 -6.32 -15.06 3.02
N THR A 164 -6.66 -13.76 2.95
CA THR A 164 -7.28 -13.07 4.09
C THR A 164 -8.57 -12.39 3.67
N ASN A 165 -9.51 -12.37 4.60
CA ASN A 165 -10.78 -11.67 4.56
C ASN A 165 -10.91 -10.86 5.85
N ARG A 166 -10.98 -9.53 5.75
CA ARG A 166 -11.02 -8.58 6.87
C ARG A 166 -12.31 -7.76 6.78
N ASP A 167 -12.85 -7.40 7.94
CA ASP A 167 -14.18 -6.79 8.01
C ASP A 167 -14.22 -5.30 7.64
N ALA A 168 -13.10 -4.58 7.81
CA ALA A 168 -13.01 -3.14 7.54
C ALA A 168 -12.13 -2.83 6.33
N VAL A 169 -12.73 -2.29 5.27
CA VAL A 169 -12.05 -1.84 4.05
C VAL A 169 -12.42 -0.39 3.75
N PHE A 170 -11.42 0.47 3.63
CA PHE A 170 -11.52 1.82 3.10
C PHE A 170 -10.93 1.83 1.70
N GLU A 171 -11.67 2.35 0.74
CA GLU A 171 -11.26 2.37 -0.64
C GLU A 171 -11.57 3.71 -1.33
N GLN A 172 -10.65 4.13 -2.19
CA GLN A 172 -10.82 5.26 -3.11
C GLN A 172 -10.55 4.72 -4.51
N LEU A 173 -11.58 4.15 -5.13
CA LEU A 173 -11.47 3.40 -6.38
C LEU A 173 -11.75 4.24 -7.63
N THR A 174 -12.13 5.51 -7.49
CA THR A 174 -12.30 6.39 -8.64
C THR A 174 -10.92 6.72 -9.20
N PRO A 175 -10.62 6.40 -10.46
CA PRO A 175 -9.36 6.81 -11.08
C PRO A 175 -9.26 8.33 -11.01
N ILE A 176 -8.13 8.85 -10.51
CA ILE A 176 -7.86 10.28 -10.57
C ILE A 176 -7.58 10.58 -12.04
N SER A 177 -8.52 11.30 -12.67
CA SER A 177 -8.42 11.80 -14.06
C SER A 177 -7.27 12.78 -14.24
#